data_AF-A0A661RD62-F1
#
_entry.id   AF-A0A661RD62-F1
#
_cell.length_a   1.000
_cell.length_b   1.000
_cell.length_c   1.000
_cell.angle_alpha   90.00
_cell.angle_beta   90.00
_cell.angle_gamma   90.00
#
_symmetry.space_group_name_H-M   'P 1'
#
loop_
_entity.id
_entity.type
_entity.pdbx_description
1 polymer ?
#
loop_
_entity_poly.entity_id
_entity_poly.type
_entity_poly.pdbx_seq_one_letter_code
_entity_poly.pdbx_strand_id
1 'polypeptide(L)'
;MDSLIRHHNKELKKQHENEAANGLIGKRSENRLIRNALRSLSRQPEDESQYDADDNIKIIIRSGNVVEEIIVESEENDCGMIVMAYRSRNMLAETIVDGVCRKILKRTQKPVLLVSMPDKS
;
A
#
# COMPACT_ATOMS: atom_id res chain seq x y z
N MET A 1 -34.81 -3.42 -16.12
CA MET A 1 -34.18 -2.39 -15.25
C MET A 1 -32.94 -2.91 -14.53
N ASP A 2 -33.00 -4.06 -13.84
CA ASP A 2 -31.86 -4.59 -13.05
C ASP A 2 -30.57 -4.92 -13.82
N SER A 3 -30.64 -5.18 -15.12
CA SER A 3 -29.44 -5.46 -15.93
C SER A 3 -28.61 -4.19 -16.19
N LEU A 4 -29.29 -3.05 -16.41
CA LEU A 4 -28.65 -1.76 -16.70
C LEU A 4 -27.94 -1.20 -15.47
N ILE A 5 -28.58 -1.30 -14.30
CA ILE A 5 -28.02 -0.86 -13.01
C ILE A 5 -26.80 -1.71 -12.64
N ARG A 6 -26.86 -3.03 -12.87
CA ARG A 6 -25.71 -3.92 -12.64
C ARG A 6 -24.54 -3.61 -13.58
N HIS A 7 -24.80 -3.29 -14.84
CA HIS A 7 -23.76 -2.92 -15.79
C HIS A 7 -23.08 -1.61 -15.39
N HIS A 8 -23.87 -0.59 -15.05
CA HIS A 8 -23.36 0.72 -14.64
C HIS A 8 -22.51 0.64 -13.36
N ASN A 9 -22.95 -0.12 -12.36
CA ASN A 9 -22.17 -0.34 -11.13
C ASN A 9 -20.85 -1.06 -11.40
N LYS A 10 -20.83 -1.98 -12.37
CA LYS A 10 -19.63 -2.70 -12.78
C LYS A 10 -18.63 -1.76 -13.49
N GLU A 11 -19.13 -0.85 -14.32
CA GLU A 11 -18.31 0.19 -14.96
C GLU A 11 -17.74 1.19 -13.96
N LEU A 12 -18.54 1.69 -13.01
CA LEU A 12 -18.07 2.59 -11.95
C LEU A 12 -16.97 1.95 -11.10
N LYS A 13 -17.14 0.66 -10.74
CA LYS A 13 -16.13 -0.06 -9.96
C LYS A 13 -14.83 -0.21 -10.74
N LYS A 14 -14.92 -0.54 -12.03
CA LYS A 14 -13.76 -0.65 -12.93
C LYS A 14 -13.06 0.71 -13.14
N GLN A 15 -13.82 1.80 -13.21
CA GLN A 15 -13.26 3.15 -13.31
C GLN A 15 -12.48 3.53 -12.05
N HIS A 16 -13.03 3.32 -10.85
CA HIS A 16 -12.31 3.58 -9.60
C HIS A 16 -11.05 2.71 -9.45
N GLU A 17 -11.10 1.44 -9.85
CA GLU A 17 -9.93 0.56 -9.87
C GLU A 17 -8.84 1.09 -10.81
N ASN A 18 -9.22 1.53 -12.02
CA ASN A 18 -8.29 2.12 -12.98
C ASN A 18 -7.69 3.45 -12.50
N GLU A 19 -8.49 4.32 -11.87
CA GLU A 19 -8.01 5.58 -11.30
C GLU A 19 -7.01 5.34 -10.16
N ALA A 20 -7.32 4.40 -9.26
CA ALA A 20 -6.40 4.01 -8.20
C ALA A 20 -5.10 3.41 -8.78
N ALA A 21 -5.19 2.57 -9.81
CA ALA A 21 -4.03 2.00 -10.51
C ALA A 21 -3.16 3.10 -11.09
N ASN A 22 -3.75 3.99 -11.87
CA ASN A 22 -3.01 5.08 -12.53
C ASN A 22 -2.35 6.00 -11.51
N GLY A 23 -3.04 6.35 -10.42
CA GLY A 23 -2.48 7.18 -9.36
C GLY A 23 -1.31 6.52 -8.63
N LEU A 24 -1.41 5.23 -8.32
CA LEU A 24 -0.35 4.49 -7.62
C LEU A 24 0.84 4.18 -8.53
N ILE A 25 0.59 3.81 -9.79
CA ILE A 25 1.63 3.59 -10.80
C ILE A 25 2.37 4.90 -11.08
N GLY A 26 1.67 6.03 -11.16
CA GLY A 26 2.28 7.36 -11.27
C GLY A 26 3.30 7.63 -10.15
N LYS A 27 2.94 7.30 -8.90
CA LYS A 27 3.84 7.48 -7.74
C LYS A 27 5.10 6.61 -7.75
N ARG A 28 5.10 5.46 -8.46
CA ARG A 28 6.33 4.67 -8.69
C ARG A 28 7.33 5.49 -9.50
N SER A 29 6.85 6.15 -10.56
CA SER A 29 7.72 6.96 -11.43
C SER A 29 8.32 8.19 -10.73
N GLU A 30 7.54 8.85 -9.86
CA GLU A 30 8.01 9.99 -9.06
C GLU A 30 9.09 9.58 -8.05
N ASN A 31 8.88 8.46 -7.33
CA ASN A 31 9.88 7.93 -6.40
C ASN A 31 11.19 7.61 -7.09
N ARG A 32 11.14 7.03 -8.29
CA ARG A 32 12.30 6.78 -9.13
C ARG A 32 13.06 8.07 -9.46
N LEU A 33 12.34 9.11 -9.89
CA LEU A 33 12.92 10.42 -10.22
C LEU A 33 13.59 11.06 -9.00
N ILE A 34 12.93 11.06 -7.84
CA ILE A 34 13.47 11.64 -6.60
C ILE A 34 14.73 10.89 -6.17
N ARG A 35 14.73 9.55 -6.19
CA ARG A 35 15.92 8.75 -5.86
C ARG A 35 17.06 8.97 -6.83
N ASN A 36 16.78 9.07 -8.13
CA ASN A 36 17.80 9.34 -9.14
C ASN A 36 18.42 10.73 -8.96
N ALA A 37 17.60 11.75 -8.66
CA ALA A 37 18.09 13.09 -8.33
C ALA A 37 18.98 13.08 -7.08
N LEU A 38 18.54 12.42 -5.99
CA LEU A 38 19.32 12.30 -4.76
C LEU A 38 20.65 11.54 -4.98
N ARG A 39 20.64 10.47 -5.79
CA ARG A 39 21.87 9.74 -6.19
C ARG A 39 22.85 10.63 -6.96
N SER A 40 22.35 11.40 -7.93
CA SER A 40 23.16 12.35 -8.73
C SER A 40 23.85 13.40 -7.84
N LEU A 41 23.18 13.87 -6.79
CA LEU A 41 23.74 14.83 -5.84
C LEU A 41 24.78 14.21 -4.88
N SER A 42 24.66 12.91 -4.59
CA SER A 42 25.46 12.26 -3.54
C SER A 42 26.86 11.84 -4.00
N ARG A 43 27.25 12.00 -5.28
CA ARG A 43 28.55 11.62 -5.87
C ARG A 43 29.06 10.24 -5.41
N GLN A 44 28.17 9.28 -5.18
CA GLN A 44 28.58 7.91 -4.87
C GLN A 44 29.01 7.22 -6.17
N PRO A 45 30.14 6.49 -6.18
CA PRO A 45 30.54 5.71 -7.35
C PRO A 45 29.47 4.67 -7.69
N GLU A 46 29.31 4.43 -8.98
CA GLU A 46 28.46 3.40 -9.59
C GLU A 46 29.00 2.01 -9.23
N ASP A 47 28.88 1.60 -7.97
CA ASP A 47 29.26 0.23 -7.60
C ASP A 47 28.12 -0.74 -7.88
N GLU A 48 28.46 -1.73 -8.67
CA GLU A 48 27.61 -2.67 -9.39
C GLU A 48 27.00 -3.70 -8.44
N SER A 49 25.78 -3.47 -7.98
CA SER A 49 24.83 -4.55 -7.83
C SER A 49 23.47 -4.05 -8.27
N GLN A 50 23.19 -4.29 -9.53
CA GLN A 50 21.99 -3.94 -10.27
C GLN A 50 20.81 -4.78 -9.76
N TYR A 51 20.37 -4.51 -8.54
CA TYR A 51 18.98 -4.71 -8.16
C TYR A 51 18.35 -3.33 -8.25
N ASP A 52 17.78 -3.01 -9.42
CA ASP A 52 16.77 -1.97 -9.47
C ASP A 52 15.67 -2.42 -8.52
N ALA A 53 15.70 -1.91 -7.28
CA ALA A 53 14.71 -2.22 -6.26
C ALA A 53 13.27 -1.92 -6.74
N ASP A 54 13.15 -1.12 -7.80
CA ASP A 54 11.92 -0.82 -8.51
C ASP A 54 11.39 -1.98 -9.36
N ASP A 55 12.21 -2.88 -9.91
CA ASP A 55 11.74 -3.95 -10.82
C ASP A 55 10.92 -5.03 -10.10
N ASN A 56 11.07 -5.15 -8.78
CA ASN A 56 10.31 -6.09 -7.95
C ASN A 56 9.11 -5.45 -7.22
N ILE A 57 8.76 -4.20 -7.52
CA ILE A 57 7.58 -3.55 -6.92
C ILE A 57 6.33 -3.93 -7.72
N LYS A 58 5.45 -4.70 -7.09
CA LYS A 58 4.11 -5.01 -7.61
C LYS A 58 3.07 -4.09 -6.94
N ILE A 59 2.24 -3.46 -7.77
CA ILE A 59 1.06 -2.72 -7.29
C ILE A 59 -0.15 -3.61 -7.54
N ILE A 60 -0.87 -3.92 -6.47
CA ILE A 60 -1.99 -4.86 -6.52
C ILE A 60 -3.23 -4.15 -5.96
N ILE A 61 -4.32 -4.21 -6.72
CA ILE A 61 -5.60 -3.59 -6.36
C ILE A 61 -6.60 -4.71 -6.18
N ARG A 62 -7.18 -4.76 -4.97
CA ARG A 62 -8.17 -5.75 -4.59
C ARG A 62 -9.46 -5.03 -4.20
N SER A 63 -10.58 -5.70 -4.49
CA SER A 63 -11.92 -5.19 -4.27
C SER A 63 -12.69 -6.15 -3.37
N GLY A 64 -12.85 -5.79 -2.10
CA GLY A 64 -13.46 -6.70 -1.12
C GLY A 64 -13.38 -6.16 0.30
N ASN A 65 -13.46 -7.07 1.27
CA ASN A 65 -13.19 -6.71 2.66
C ASN A 65 -11.70 -6.46 2.84
N VAL A 66 -11.32 -5.21 3.15
CA VAL A 66 -9.93 -4.76 3.28
C VAL A 66 -9.07 -5.68 4.14
N VAL A 67 -9.60 -6.17 5.27
CA VAL A 67 -8.83 -7.04 6.17
C VAL A 67 -8.58 -8.40 5.54
N GLU A 68 -9.59 -8.99 4.89
CA GLU A 68 -9.44 -10.28 4.21
C GLU A 68 -8.46 -10.16 3.05
N GLU A 69 -8.65 -9.17 2.18
CA GLU A 69 -7.84 -9.02 0.97
C GLU A 69 -6.36 -8.79 1.32
N ILE A 70 -6.05 -8.03 2.37
CA ILE A 70 -4.65 -7.84 2.81
C ILE A 70 -4.05 -9.16 3.31
N ILE A 71 -4.80 -9.93 4.10
CA ILE A 71 -4.31 -11.22 4.63
C ILE A 71 -4.10 -12.22 3.49
N VAL A 72 -5.10 -12.37 2.62
CA VAL A 72 -5.05 -13.26 1.45
C VAL A 72 -3.88 -12.87 0.53
N GLU A 73 -3.71 -11.59 0.20
CA GLU A 73 -2.60 -11.15 -0.65
C GLU A 73 -1.23 -11.45 0.00
N SER A 74 -1.12 -11.26 1.32
CA SER A 74 0.11 -11.53 2.06
C SER A 74 0.48 -13.02 2.09
N GLU A 75 -0.51 -13.89 2.00
CA GLU A 75 -0.34 -15.35 1.94
C GLU A 75 -0.07 -15.81 0.51
N GLU A 76 -0.86 -15.35 -0.47
CA GLU A 76 -0.75 -15.70 -1.89
C GLU A 76 0.61 -15.32 -2.50
N ASN A 77 1.21 -14.22 -2.04
CA ASN A 77 2.52 -13.74 -2.52
C ASN A 77 3.68 -14.09 -1.59
N ASP A 78 3.43 -14.93 -0.58
CA ASP A 78 4.39 -15.30 0.45
C ASP A 78 5.19 -14.11 1.02
N CYS A 79 4.46 -13.05 1.38
CA CYS A 79 5.08 -11.87 1.95
C CYS A 79 5.80 -12.22 3.27
N GLY A 80 7.02 -11.74 3.47
CA GLY A 80 7.76 -11.94 4.72
C GLY A 80 7.25 -11.08 5.89
N MET A 81 6.61 -9.95 5.59
CA MET A 81 6.07 -9.00 6.58
C MET A 81 5.02 -8.08 5.92
N ILE A 82 4.06 -7.61 6.71
CA ILE A 82 3.12 -6.56 6.33
C ILE A 82 3.56 -5.25 7.00
N VAL A 83 3.70 -4.18 6.22
CA VAL A 83 3.99 -2.84 6.74
C VAL A 83 2.76 -1.96 6.55
N MET A 84 2.26 -1.36 7.63
CA MET A 84 1.09 -0.50 7.58
C MET A 84 1.34 0.81 8.32
N ALA A 85 0.96 1.92 7.69
CA ALA A 85 0.81 3.17 8.39
C ALA A 85 -0.48 3.16 9.22
N TYR A 86 -0.46 3.77 10.40
CA TYR A 86 -1.66 3.97 11.22
C TYR A 86 -1.71 5.40 11.75
N ARG A 87 -2.93 5.90 12.00
CA ARG A 87 -3.12 7.11 12.79
C ARG A 87 -3.48 6.73 14.21
N SER A 88 -2.86 7.41 15.17
CA SER A 88 -3.32 7.40 16.55
C SER A 88 -4.69 8.07 16.59
N ARG A 89 -5.71 7.37 17.09
CA ARG A 89 -6.97 8.01 17.47
C ARG A 89 -6.91 8.31 18.96
N ASN A 90 -6.67 9.58 19.28
CA ASN A 90 -6.71 10.22 20.61
C ASN A 90 -5.45 10.07 21.48
N MET A 91 -5.20 11.12 22.27
CA MET A 91 -4.04 11.35 23.15
C MET A 91 -4.23 10.75 24.56
N LEU A 92 -5.13 9.77 24.72
CA LEU A 92 -5.28 9.04 25.99
C LEU A 92 -4.18 7.97 26.10
N ALA A 93 -3.81 7.64 27.33
CA ALA A 93 -2.63 6.82 27.68
C ALA A 93 -2.54 5.44 26.99
N GLU A 94 -3.61 4.97 26.36
CA GLU A 94 -3.63 3.80 25.48
C GLU A 94 -3.93 4.24 24.05
N THR A 95 -2.90 4.33 23.21
CA THR A 95 -3.05 4.60 21.78
C THR A 95 -3.92 3.52 21.13
N ILE A 96 -5.14 3.88 20.70
CA ILE A 96 -5.99 2.96 19.94
C ILE A 96 -5.49 2.93 18.50
N VAL A 97 -4.84 1.83 18.13
CA VAL A 97 -4.52 1.51 16.74
C VAL A 97 -5.81 1.40 15.93
N ASP A 98 -5.83 2.03 14.74
CA ASP A 98 -6.98 2.03 13.83
C ASP A 98 -7.62 0.64 13.68
N GLY A 99 -8.95 0.61 13.55
CA GLY A 99 -9.73 -0.64 13.58
C GLY A 99 -9.33 -1.67 12.52
N VAL A 100 -8.84 -1.24 11.36
CA VAL A 100 -8.31 -2.13 10.30
C VAL A 100 -6.99 -2.75 10.75
N CYS A 101 -6.02 -1.93 11.17
CA CYS A 101 -4.73 -2.38 11.68
C CYS A 101 -4.90 -3.36 12.86
N ARG A 102 -5.81 -3.05 13.79
CA ARG A 102 -6.12 -3.94 14.92
C ARG A 102 -6.69 -5.30 14.48
N LYS A 103 -7.55 -5.32 13.46
CA LYS A 103 -8.13 -6.56 12.94
C LYS A 103 -7.08 -7.40 12.21
N ILE A 104 -6.16 -6.77 11.48
CA ILE A 104 -5.06 -7.46 10.80
C ILE A 104 -4.12 -8.07 11.83
N LEU A 105 -3.65 -7.28 12.81
CA LEU A 105 -2.79 -7.76 13.90
C LEU A 105 -3.34 -8.99 14.64
N LYS A 106 -4.67 -9.09 14.78
CA LYS A 106 -5.32 -10.21 15.46
C LYS A 106 -5.46 -11.47 14.62
N ARG A 107 -5.29 -11.39 13.30
CA ARG A 107 -5.75 -12.43 12.37
C ARG A 107 -4.68 -12.93 11.40
N THR A 108 -3.69 -12.10 11.08
CA THR A 108 -2.61 -12.49 10.17
C THR A 108 -1.58 -13.36 10.90
N GLN A 109 -0.99 -14.29 10.16
CA GLN A 109 0.17 -15.07 10.61
C GLN A 109 1.50 -14.40 10.23
N LYS A 110 1.47 -13.35 9.40
CA LYS A 110 2.66 -12.62 8.97
C LYS A 110 3.06 -11.58 10.03
N PRO A 111 4.36 -11.32 10.26
CA PRO A 111 4.79 -10.18 11.07
C PRO A 111 4.17 -8.87 10.56
N VAL A 112 3.78 -7.97 11.47
CA VAL A 112 3.20 -6.66 11.11
C VAL A 112 4.01 -5.53 11.75
N LEU A 113 4.55 -4.65 10.92
CA LEU A 113 5.18 -3.40 11.35
C LEU A 113 4.19 -2.25 11.21
N LEU A 114 3.85 -1.63 12.33
CA LEU A 114 3.02 -0.43 12.36
C LEU A 114 3.89 0.84 12.41
N VAL A 115 3.69 1.72 11.44
CA VAL A 115 4.38 3.01 11.34
C VAL A 115 3.40 4.12 11.71
N SER A 116 3.70 4.89 12.76
CA SER A 116 2.85 6.00 13.17
C SER A 116 2.95 7.14 12.15
N MET A 117 1.79 7.66 11.74
CA MET A 117 1.75 8.88 10.94
C MET A 117 1.91 10.09 11.86
N PRO A 118 2.74 11.09 11.50
CA PRO A 118 2.84 12.31 12.27
C PRO A 118 1.47 13.01 12.32
N ASP A 119 1.18 13.64 13.46
CA ASP A 119 0.02 14.51 13.59
C ASP A 119 0.13 15.66 12.60
N LYS A 120 -0.99 16.03 11.99
CA LYS A 120 -1.06 17.26 11.20
C LYS A 120 -1.11 18.42 12.18
N SER A 121 0.05 19.02 12.46
CA SER A 121 0.17 20.34 13.10
C SER A 121 -0.34 21.43 12.19
#